data_AF-A0A1B1AEL2-F1
#
_entry.id   AF-A0A1B1AEL2-F1
#
_cell.length_a   1.000
_cell.length_b   1.000
_cell.length_c   1.000
_cell.angle_alpha   90.00
_cell.angle_beta   90.00
_cell.angle_gamma   90.00
#
_symmetry.space_group_name_H-M   'P 1'
#
loop_
_entity.id
_entity.type
_entity.pdbx_description
1 polymer ?
#
loop_
_entity_poly.entity_id
_entity_poly.type
_entity_poly.pdbx_seq_one_letter_code
_entity_poly.pdbx_strand_id
1 'polypeptide(L)'
;MNGQIHRTLAAPSSGAASRFSADRGLVAALAAGVIGAVSLLSPPLAILGLALLAARVLLSGEAVRIDWFALLGPAFAAFVVGVFVGLPGAIGTLFVWRLFADTRWSVGEATRLAAAAGRPAETNFKALAHAWMTPLYGLMLVAYTAPHMIAGLPLDLPHVPIWLVIGMGVLAAGAVFDWGLQRAADWRLGELAAAPATHLLTHHILFVAAFGLMIDVTAGVVMLMAWRLAHAAPLRQSFTAVP
;
A
#
# COMPACT_ATOMS: atom_id res chain seq x y z
N MET A 1 -36.85 4.35 -46.97
CA MET A 1 -36.38 3.10 -46.33
C MET A 1 -34.92 2.92 -46.68
N ASN A 2 -34.02 3.09 -45.70
CA ASN A 2 -32.63 2.62 -45.74
C ASN A 2 -32.18 2.53 -44.28
N GLY A 3 -32.40 1.36 -43.70
CA GLY A 3 -32.00 1.06 -42.33
C GLY A 3 -30.49 0.80 -42.27
N GLN A 4 -29.77 1.70 -41.61
CA GLN A 4 -28.47 1.37 -41.04
C GLN A 4 -28.66 1.06 -39.56
N ILE A 5 -28.67 -0.22 -39.25
CA ILE A 5 -28.51 -0.73 -37.89
C ILE A 5 -27.07 -0.40 -37.50
N HIS A 6 -26.89 0.68 -36.74
CA HIS A 6 -25.68 0.84 -35.95
C HIS A 6 -25.65 -0.29 -34.92
N ARG A 7 -24.99 -1.39 -35.28
CA ARG A 7 -24.36 -2.30 -34.32
C ARG A 7 -23.25 -1.51 -33.66
N THR A 8 -23.59 -0.75 -32.62
CA THR A 8 -22.61 -0.31 -31.65
C THR A 8 -22.23 -1.56 -30.86
N LEU A 9 -21.09 -2.13 -31.23
CA LEU A 9 -20.39 -3.17 -30.50
C LEU A 9 -20.43 -2.81 -29.01
N ALA A 10 -21.00 -3.71 -28.20
CA ALA A 10 -20.92 -3.63 -26.76
C ALA A 10 -19.46 -3.40 -26.38
N ALA A 11 -19.18 -2.29 -25.70
CA ALA A 11 -17.87 -2.04 -25.12
C ALA A 11 -17.47 -3.29 -24.30
N PRO A 12 -16.25 -3.82 -24.47
CA PRO A 12 -15.82 -4.97 -23.71
C PRO A 12 -15.86 -4.66 -22.22
N SER A 13 -16.79 -5.33 -21.52
CA SER A 13 -16.83 -5.66 -20.09
C SER A 13 -15.89 -4.88 -19.15
N SER A 14 -16.14 -3.59 -18.91
CA SER A 14 -15.50 -2.81 -17.83
C SER A 14 -15.58 -3.52 -16.46
N GLY A 15 -16.67 -4.27 -16.23
CA GLY A 15 -16.86 -5.09 -15.02
C GLY A 15 -15.85 -6.24 -14.86
N ALA A 16 -15.47 -6.94 -15.93
CA ALA A 16 -14.59 -8.12 -15.84
C ALA A 16 -13.14 -7.73 -15.54
N ALA A 17 -12.64 -6.67 -16.19
CA ALA A 17 -11.31 -6.13 -15.91
C ALA A 17 -11.20 -5.57 -14.48
N SER A 18 -12.27 -4.94 -13.97
CA SER A 18 -12.29 -4.42 -12.60
C SER A 18 -12.25 -5.52 -11.54
N ARG A 19 -13.02 -6.61 -11.73
CA ARG A 19 -13.05 -7.76 -10.80
C ARG A 19 -11.69 -8.44 -10.75
N PHE A 20 -11.11 -8.68 -11.91
CA PHE A 20 -9.79 -9.30 -12.00
C PHE A 20 -8.69 -8.47 -11.33
N SER A 21 -8.74 -7.14 -11.44
CA SER A 21 -7.81 -6.27 -10.71
C SER A 21 -8.03 -6.29 -9.20
N ALA A 22 -9.28 -6.39 -8.74
CA ALA A 22 -9.60 -6.50 -7.31
C ALA A 22 -9.10 -7.84 -6.72
N ASP A 23 -9.31 -8.94 -7.44
CA ASP A 23 -8.84 -10.27 -7.02
C ASP A 23 -7.31 -10.32 -6.89
N ARG A 24 -6.59 -9.70 -7.84
CA ARG A 24 -5.14 -9.55 -7.76
C ARG A 24 -4.69 -8.78 -6.52
N GLY A 25 -5.36 -7.67 -6.22
CA GLY A 25 -5.06 -6.85 -5.03
C GLY A 25 -5.24 -7.64 -3.73
N LEU A 26 -6.30 -8.46 -3.63
CA LEU A 26 -6.55 -9.33 -2.49
C LEU A 26 -5.48 -10.42 -2.32
N VAL A 27 -5.08 -11.08 -3.42
CA VAL A 27 -4.00 -12.08 -3.35
C VAL A 27 -2.69 -11.46 -2.87
N ALA A 28 -2.37 -10.26 -3.37
CA ALA A 28 -1.20 -9.53 -2.91
C ALA A 28 -1.31 -9.13 -1.42
N ALA A 29 -2.50 -8.76 -0.95
CA ALA A 29 -2.76 -8.49 0.46
C ALA A 29 -2.58 -9.73 1.35
N LEU A 30 -3.07 -10.88 0.90
CA LEU A 30 -2.91 -12.16 1.62
C LEU A 30 -1.44 -12.58 1.67
N ALA A 31 -0.72 -12.50 0.55
CA ALA A 31 0.71 -12.76 0.50
C ALA A 31 1.48 -11.85 1.47
N ALA A 32 1.12 -10.56 1.50
CA ALA A 32 1.68 -9.60 2.44
C ALA A 32 1.42 -9.98 3.90
N GLY A 33 0.17 -10.29 4.25
CA GLY A 33 -0.22 -10.68 5.60
C GLY A 33 0.49 -11.95 6.07
N VAL A 34 0.62 -12.96 5.19
CA VAL A 34 1.36 -14.20 5.48
C VAL A 34 2.84 -13.93 5.71
N ILE A 35 3.51 -13.19 4.81
CA ILE A 35 4.95 -12.91 4.95
C ILE A 35 5.22 -12.02 6.17
N GLY A 36 4.33 -11.05 6.45
CA GLY A 36 4.35 -10.25 7.67
C GLY A 36 4.23 -11.11 8.92
N ALA A 37 3.24 -12.02 8.98
CA ALA A 37 3.06 -12.92 10.11
C ALA A 37 4.25 -13.89 10.28
N VAL A 38 4.81 -14.42 9.19
CA VAL A 38 6.02 -15.26 9.22
C VAL A 38 7.19 -14.50 9.81
N SER A 39 7.33 -13.19 9.56
CA SER A 39 8.43 -12.40 10.10
C SER A 39 8.42 -12.28 11.62
N LEU A 40 7.24 -12.35 12.26
CA LEU A 40 7.10 -12.41 13.72
C LEU A 40 7.67 -13.70 14.30
N LEU A 41 7.58 -14.79 13.55
CA LEU A 41 7.99 -16.13 13.98
C LEU A 41 9.42 -16.46 13.55
N SER A 42 9.82 -16.01 12.36
CA SER A 42 11.11 -16.32 11.75
C SER A 42 11.51 -15.24 10.73
N PRO A 43 12.29 -14.22 11.15
CA PRO A 43 12.82 -13.21 10.24
C PRO A 43 13.58 -13.78 9.03
N PRO A 44 14.40 -14.85 9.16
CA PRO A 44 15.06 -15.46 8.00
C PRO A 44 14.08 -16.01 6.95
N LEU A 45 13.00 -16.68 7.38
CA LEU A 45 11.99 -17.19 6.45
C LEU A 45 11.23 -16.05 5.75
N ALA A 46 10.97 -14.95 6.45
CA ALA A 46 10.35 -13.79 5.84
C ALA A 46 11.26 -13.12 4.80
N ILE A 47 12.57 -13.04 5.06
CA ILE A 47 13.56 -12.56 4.09
C ILE A 47 13.56 -13.46 2.85
N LEU A 48 13.51 -14.80 3.02
CA LEU A 48 13.38 -15.73 1.90
C LEU A 48 12.08 -15.50 1.12
N GLY A 49 10.95 -15.27 1.81
CA GLY A 49 9.68 -14.93 1.18
C GLY A 49 9.76 -13.65 0.34
N LEU A 50 10.37 -12.59 0.87
CA LEU A 50 10.63 -11.35 0.14
C LEU A 50 11.56 -11.57 -1.05
N ALA A 51 12.63 -12.36 -0.88
CA ALA A 51 13.58 -12.68 -1.94
C ALA A 51 12.91 -13.48 -3.07
N LEU A 52 12.02 -14.42 -2.76
CA LEU A 52 11.25 -15.18 -3.75
C LEU A 52 10.30 -14.26 -4.53
N LEU A 53 9.60 -13.34 -3.85
CA LEU A 53 8.77 -12.34 -4.52
C LEU A 53 9.61 -11.43 -5.41
N ALA A 54 10.75 -10.94 -4.93
CA ALA A 54 11.65 -10.09 -5.71
C ALA A 54 12.21 -10.82 -6.94
N ALA A 55 12.70 -12.05 -6.76
CA ALA A 55 13.18 -12.89 -7.86
C ALA A 55 12.07 -13.11 -8.90
N ARG A 56 10.84 -13.34 -8.45
CA ARG A 56 9.68 -13.47 -9.33
C ARG A 56 9.41 -12.18 -10.12
N VAL A 57 9.45 -11.01 -9.49
CA VAL A 57 9.31 -9.71 -10.19
C VAL A 57 10.36 -9.61 -11.29
N LEU A 58 11.63 -9.87 -10.96
CA LEU A 58 12.74 -9.79 -11.91
C LEU A 58 12.60 -10.77 -13.08
N LEU A 59 12.13 -12.00 -12.82
CA LEU A 59 11.95 -13.03 -13.85
C LEU A 59 10.69 -12.83 -14.70
N SER A 60 9.71 -12.05 -14.24
CA SER A 60 8.43 -11.85 -14.95
C SER A 60 8.50 -10.81 -16.08
N GLY A 61 9.65 -10.16 -16.29
CA GLY A 61 10.01 -9.57 -17.57
C GLY A 61 9.56 -8.13 -17.84
N GLU A 62 9.04 -7.39 -16.87
CA GLU A 62 9.01 -5.93 -16.99
C GLU A 62 10.39 -5.39 -16.61
N ALA A 63 10.99 -4.57 -17.47
CA ALA A 63 12.26 -3.92 -17.18
C ALA A 63 12.12 -3.08 -15.91
N VAL A 64 12.48 -3.65 -14.76
CA VAL A 64 12.49 -2.96 -13.47
C VAL A 64 13.53 -1.85 -13.59
N ARG A 65 13.06 -0.64 -13.88
CA ARG A 65 13.90 0.55 -13.88
C ARG A 65 14.12 0.94 -12.42
N ILE A 66 15.29 0.55 -11.91
CA ILE A 66 15.76 1.06 -10.62
C ILE A 66 16.13 2.53 -10.84
N ASP A 67 15.31 3.42 -10.29
CA ASP A 67 15.66 4.83 -10.23
C ASP A 67 16.61 5.07 -9.05
N TRP A 68 17.90 4.99 -9.33
CA TRP A 68 18.96 5.20 -8.34
C TRP A 68 18.91 6.62 -7.74
N PHE A 69 18.45 7.61 -8.50
CA PHE A 69 18.37 8.99 -8.02
C PHE A 69 17.27 9.16 -6.96
N ALA A 70 16.18 8.39 -7.05
CA ALA A 70 15.13 8.36 -6.03
C ALA A 70 15.63 7.87 -4.65
N LEU A 71 16.77 7.18 -4.61
CA LEU A 71 17.40 6.71 -3.37
C LEU A 71 18.35 7.74 -2.73
N LEU A 72 18.81 8.74 -3.50
CA LEU A 72 19.79 9.71 -2.99
C LEU A 72 19.21 10.59 -1.89
N GLY A 73 17.97 11.07 -2.04
CA GLY A 73 17.27 11.87 -1.04
C GLY A 73 17.22 11.21 0.34
N PRO A 74 16.60 10.02 0.47
CA PRO A 74 16.56 9.31 1.74
C PRO A 74 17.93 8.88 2.27
N ALA A 75 18.85 8.46 1.39
CA ALA A 75 20.20 8.08 1.80
C ALA A 75 20.95 9.29 2.39
N PHE A 76 20.87 10.45 1.74
CA PHE A 76 21.49 11.68 2.22
C PHE A 76 20.86 12.15 3.54
N ALA A 77 19.52 12.14 3.64
CA ALA A 77 18.83 12.50 4.87
C ALA A 77 19.22 11.57 6.03
N ALA A 78 19.25 10.26 5.80
CA ALA A 78 19.66 9.27 6.80
C ALA A 78 21.14 9.43 7.19
N PHE A 79 22.01 9.78 6.24
CA PHE A 79 23.41 10.09 6.50
C PHE A 79 23.55 11.33 7.40
N VAL A 80 22.90 12.44 7.04
CA VAL A 80 22.94 13.68 7.84
C VAL A 80 22.41 13.42 9.25
N VAL A 81 21.23 12.83 9.39
CA VAL A 81 20.66 12.52 10.71
C VAL A 81 21.55 11.53 11.46
N GLY A 82 22.13 10.54 10.77
CA GLY A 82 23.07 9.59 11.36
C GLY A 82 24.32 10.25 11.95
N VAL A 83 24.85 11.29 11.31
CA VAL A 83 26.01 12.06 11.82
C VAL A 83 25.66 12.85 13.08
N PHE A 84 24.46 13.43 13.16
CA PHE A 84 24.09 14.32 14.28
C PHE A 84 23.35 13.61 15.44
N VAL A 85 22.60 12.56 15.16
CA VAL A 85 21.70 11.86 16.11
C VAL A 85 22.13 10.41 16.33
N GLY A 86 22.97 9.85 15.45
CA GLY A 86 23.43 8.47 15.51
C GLY A 86 22.57 7.51 14.70
N LEU A 87 22.95 6.22 14.75
CA LEU A 87 22.30 5.14 14.00
C LEU A 87 20.77 5.06 14.20
N PRO A 88 20.22 5.19 15.44
CA PRO A 88 18.77 5.11 15.63
C PRO A 88 17.98 6.15 14.83
N GLY A 89 18.48 7.39 14.76
CA GLY A 89 17.87 8.47 13.98
C GLY A 89 18.01 8.26 12.47
N ALA A 90 19.11 7.68 12.00
CA ALA A 90 19.27 7.28 10.60
C ALA A 90 18.23 6.23 10.19
N ILE A 91 18.02 5.20 11.03
CA ILE A 91 16.99 4.18 10.82
C ILE A 91 15.59 4.79 10.86
N GLY A 92 15.32 5.71 11.79
CA GLY A 92 14.07 6.48 11.85
C GLY A 92 13.78 7.25 10.57
N THR A 93 14.80 7.89 10.01
CA THR A 93 14.68 8.63 8.74
C THR A 93 14.32 7.70 7.58
N LEU A 94 14.98 6.54 7.47
CA LEU A 94 14.67 5.54 6.46
C LEU A 94 13.26 4.96 6.63
N PHE A 95 12.83 4.74 7.87
CA PHE A 95 11.47 4.27 8.18
C PHE A 95 10.40 5.28 7.75
N VAL A 96 10.56 6.56 8.11
CA VAL A 96 9.63 7.63 7.68
C VAL A 96 9.57 7.72 6.15
N TRP A 97 10.73 7.68 5.50
CA TRP A 97 10.78 7.69 4.03
C TRP A 97 10.08 6.47 3.43
N ARG A 98 10.28 5.28 4.01
CA ARG A 98 9.64 4.04 3.56
C ARG A 98 8.12 4.15 3.62
N LEU A 99 7.57 4.60 4.75
CA LEU A 99 6.12 4.84 4.91
C LEU A 99 5.59 5.81 3.87
N PHE A 100 6.30 6.92 3.65
CA PHE A 100 5.92 7.92 2.67
C PHE A 100 5.94 7.35 1.25
N ALA A 101 6.97 6.60 0.88
CA ALA A 101 7.10 5.97 -0.43
C ALA A 101 5.99 4.93 -0.68
N ASP A 102 5.69 4.07 0.29
CA ASP A 102 4.65 3.06 0.17
C ASP A 102 3.25 3.69 0.11
N THR A 103 3.01 4.77 0.87
CA THR A 103 1.76 5.54 0.80
C THR A 103 1.60 6.21 -0.56
N ARG A 104 2.63 6.90 -1.07
CA ARG A 104 2.60 7.53 -2.40
C ARG A 104 2.36 6.53 -3.51
N TRP A 105 3.06 5.39 -3.45
CA TRP A 105 2.86 4.31 -4.40
C TRP A 105 1.41 3.83 -4.37
N SER A 106 0.87 3.57 -3.18
CA SER A 106 -0.50 3.08 -3.03
C SER A 106 -1.55 4.08 -3.53
N VAL A 107 -1.38 5.38 -3.28
CA VAL A 107 -2.23 6.47 -3.79
C VAL A 107 -2.12 6.59 -5.32
N GLY A 108 -0.91 6.47 -5.87
CA GLY A 108 -0.69 6.45 -7.32
C GLY A 108 -1.37 5.25 -7.99
N GLU A 109 -1.34 4.09 -7.34
CA GLU A 109 -2.02 2.90 -7.82
C GLU A 109 -3.55 3.04 -7.74
N ALA A 110 -4.08 3.59 -6.64
CA ALA A 110 -5.51 3.92 -6.54
C ALA A 110 -5.95 4.88 -7.67
N THR A 111 -5.12 5.89 -7.97
CA THR A 111 -5.34 6.83 -9.08
C THR A 111 -5.38 6.12 -10.43
N ARG A 112 -4.41 5.23 -10.68
CA ARG A 112 -4.33 4.43 -11.92
C ARG A 112 -5.56 3.53 -12.07
N LEU A 113 -6.00 2.87 -11.01
CA LEU A 113 -7.17 1.99 -10.98
C LEU A 113 -8.47 2.78 -11.18
N ALA A 114 -8.62 3.95 -10.54
CA ALA A 114 -9.77 4.82 -10.72
C ALA A 114 -9.85 5.38 -12.15
N ALA A 115 -8.72 5.82 -12.72
CA ALA A 115 -8.65 6.25 -14.12
C ALA A 115 -9.04 5.12 -15.09
N ALA A 116 -8.53 3.90 -14.87
CA ALA A 116 -8.87 2.73 -15.66
C ALA A 116 -10.36 2.32 -15.53
N ALA A 117 -10.99 2.60 -14.39
CA ALA A 117 -12.41 2.40 -14.15
C ALA A 117 -13.30 3.54 -14.69
N GLY A 118 -12.72 4.58 -15.32
CA GLY A 118 -13.47 5.72 -15.83
C GLY A 118 -14.01 6.66 -14.75
N ARG A 119 -13.39 6.69 -13.56
CA ARG A 119 -13.76 7.53 -12.41
C ARG A 119 -12.72 8.63 -12.15
N PRO A 120 -12.56 9.64 -13.04
CA PRO A 120 -11.57 10.70 -12.85
C PRO A 120 -11.87 11.60 -11.64
N ALA A 121 -13.12 11.65 -11.16
CA ALA A 121 -13.46 12.37 -9.94
C ALA A 121 -12.80 11.76 -8.69
N GLU A 122 -12.39 10.49 -8.73
CA GLU A 122 -11.74 9.78 -7.62
C GLU A 122 -10.21 9.91 -7.64
N THR A 123 -9.63 10.58 -8.64
CA THR A 123 -8.16 10.71 -8.76
C THR A 123 -7.60 11.98 -8.12
N ASN A 124 -8.47 12.89 -7.68
CA ASN A 124 -8.02 14.15 -7.09
C ASN A 124 -7.51 13.98 -5.66
N PHE A 125 -6.69 14.93 -5.21
CA PHE A 125 -6.09 14.90 -3.88
C PHE A 125 -7.14 14.83 -2.76
N LYS A 126 -8.26 15.55 -2.90
CA LYS A 126 -9.32 15.57 -1.88
C LYS A 126 -9.95 14.18 -1.70
N ALA A 127 -10.19 13.46 -2.79
CA ALA A 127 -10.75 12.12 -2.80
C ALA A 127 -9.79 11.07 -2.24
N LEU A 128 -8.48 11.32 -2.27
CA LEU A 128 -7.44 10.39 -1.82
C LEU A 128 -6.77 10.80 -0.50
N ALA A 129 -7.16 11.94 0.08
CA ALA A 129 -6.58 12.46 1.31
C ALA A 129 -6.73 11.49 2.48
N HIS A 130 -7.85 10.76 2.54
CA HIS A 130 -8.10 9.75 3.58
C HIS A 130 -7.02 8.65 3.59
N ALA A 131 -6.44 8.30 2.44
CA ALA A 131 -5.37 7.31 2.32
C ALA A 131 -4.10 7.71 3.10
N TRP A 132 -3.90 8.99 3.38
CA TRP A 132 -2.76 9.44 4.20
C TRP A 132 -2.99 9.31 5.70
N MET A 133 -4.24 9.16 6.13
CA MET A 133 -4.55 9.23 7.57
C MET A 133 -4.10 7.98 8.33
N THR A 134 -4.25 6.78 7.75
CA THR A 134 -3.81 5.54 8.42
C THR A 134 -2.28 5.40 8.53
N PRO A 135 -1.48 5.72 7.49
CA PRO A 135 -0.01 5.82 7.64
C PRO A 135 0.41 6.88 8.66
N LEU A 136 -0.21 8.06 8.68
CA LEU A 136 0.12 9.12 9.63
C LEU A 136 -0.19 8.71 11.07
N TYR A 137 -1.35 8.11 11.31
CA TYR A 137 -1.69 7.53 12.61
C TYR A 137 -0.66 6.49 13.04
N GLY A 138 -0.33 5.53 12.16
CA GLY A 138 0.68 4.51 12.44
C GLY A 138 2.05 5.09 12.77
N LEU A 139 2.51 6.10 12.02
CA LEU A 139 3.76 6.80 12.29
C LEU A 139 3.76 7.48 13.66
N MET A 140 2.69 8.21 14.00
CA MET A 140 2.57 8.90 15.28
C MET A 140 2.52 7.92 16.44
N LEU A 141 1.85 6.78 16.26
CA LEU A 141 1.78 5.73 17.27
C LEU A 141 3.16 5.08 17.50
N VAL A 142 3.91 4.78 16.44
CA VAL A 142 5.29 4.29 16.54
C VAL A 142 6.20 5.33 17.23
N ALA A 143 6.06 6.62 16.89
CA ALA A 143 6.85 7.69 17.50
C ALA A 143 6.51 7.93 18.98
N TYR A 144 5.25 7.81 19.38
CA TYR A 144 4.83 7.91 20.77
C TYR A 144 5.36 6.75 21.62
N THR A 145 5.41 5.55 21.06
CA THR A 145 5.82 4.32 21.75
C THR A 145 7.31 4.01 21.59
N ALA A 146 8.07 4.86 20.89
CA ALA A 146 9.51 4.71 20.74
C ALA A 146 10.23 4.70 22.10
N PRO A 147 11.38 4.01 22.23
CA PRO A 147 12.19 3.40 21.17
C PRO A 147 11.70 2.01 20.71
N HIS A 148 11.99 1.67 19.45
CA HIS A 148 11.66 0.38 18.84
C HIS A 148 12.88 -0.29 18.22
N MET A 149 12.71 -1.53 17.73
CA MET A 149 13.71 -2.23 16.93
C MET A 149 13.14 -2.54 15.53
N ILE A 150 13.94 -2.32 14.49
CA ILE A 150 13.66 -2.77 13.12
C ILE A 150 14.77 -3.71 12.70
N ALA A 151 14.44 -4.99 12.46
CA ALA A 151 15.39 -6.03 12.07
C ALA A 151 16.62 -6.13 12.99
N GLY A 152 16.43 -5.90 14.30
CA GLY A 152 17.52 -5.92 15.28
C GLY A 152 18.36 -4.65 15.34
N LEU A 153 18.00 -3.59 14.59
CA LEU A 153 18.61 -2.27 14.67
C LEU A 153 17.70 -1.31 15.45
N PRO A 154 18.27 -0.40 16.25
CA PRO A 154 17.48 0.56 17.01
C PRO A 154 16.77 1.54 16.05
N LEU A 155 15.51 1.80 16.35
CA LEU A 155 14.67 2.81 15.73
C LEU A 155 14.36 3.87 16.78
N ASP A 156 14.75 5.10 16.50
CA ASP A 156 14.36 6.25 17.30
C ASP A 156 13.65 7.29 16.44
N LEU A 157 12.58 7.86 16.99
CA LEU A 157 11.75 8.88 16.37
C LEU A 157 11.48 9.97 17.40
N PRO A 158 11.37 11.25 16.98
CA PRO A 158 10.98 12.32 17.89
C PRO A 158 9.66 11.98 18.59
N HIS A 159 9.68 12.00 19.92
CA HIS A 159 8.50 11.61 20.70
C HIS A 159 7.31 12.52 20.41
N VAL A 160 6.15 11.90 20.19
CA VAL A 160 4.89 12.60 19.89
C VAL A 160 3.97 12.50 21.11
N PRO A 161 3.46 13.63 21.66
CA PRO A 161 2.51 13.59 22.78
C PRO A 161 1.25 12.77 22.47
N ILE A 162 0.78 12.01 23.47
CA ILE A 162 -0.38 11.10 23.33
C ILE A 162 -1.63 11.77 22.76
N TRP A 163 -1.90 13.03 23.09
CA TRP A 163 -3.07 13.76 22.58
C TRP A 163 -3.05 13.93 21.07
N LEU A 164 -1.86 14.10 20.47
CA LEU A 164 -1.72 14.15 19.02
C LEU A 164 -1.97 12.79 18.38
N VAL A 165 -1.56 11.70 19.03
CA VAL A 165 -1.84 10.33 18.59
C VAL A 165 -3.34 10.03 18.62
N ILE A 166 -4.01 10.35 19.74
CA ILE A 166 -5.46 10.18 19.88
C ILE A 166 -6.19 11.03 18.83
N GLY A 167 -5.83 12.31 18.69
CA GLY A 167 -6.41 13.20 17.69
C GLY A 167 -6.25 12.66 16.27
N MET A 168 -5.05 12.20 15.91
CA MET A 168 -4.80 11.59 14.60
C MET A 168 -5.58 10.28 14.41
N GLY A 169 -5.70 9.45 15.46
CA GLY A 169 -6.51 8.23 15.43
C GLY A 169 -7.98 8.50 15.17
N VAL A 170 -8.56 9.53 15.82
CA VAL A 170 -9.93 9.98 15.57
C VAL A 170 -10.09 10.50 14.15
N LEU A 171 -9.15 11.32 13.65
CA LEU A 171 -9.17 11.82 12.28
C LEU A 171 -9.07 10.68 11.25
N ALA A 172 -8.19 9.70 11.48
CA ALA A 172 -8.05 8.54 10.61
C ALA A 172 -9.30 7.66 10.60
N ALA A 173 -9.85 7.35 11.78
CA ALA A 173 -11.09 6.59 11.88
C ALA A 173 -12.26 7.32 11.19
N GLY A 174 -12.40 8.63 11.42
CA GLY A 174 -13.41 9.46 10.78
C GLY A 174 -13.27 9.52 9.25
N ALA A 175 -12.05 9.70 8.74
CA ALA A 175 -11.79 9.75 7.30
C ALA A 175 -12.06 8.40 6.62
N VAL A 176 -11.66 7.29 7.24
CA VAL A 176 -11.93 5.93 6.73
C VAL A 176 -13.42 5.62 6.79
N PHE A 177 -14.11 6.04 7.86
CA PHE A 177 -15.55 5.85 8.00
C PHE A 177 -16.34 6.64 6.96
N ASP A 178 -16.05 7.94 6.78
CA ASP A 178 -16.67 8.79 5.76
C ASP A 178 -16.44 8.22 4.34
N TRP A 179 -15.19 7.84 4.03
CA TRP A 179 -14.87 7.16 2.79
C TRP A 179 -15.65 5.84 2.62
N GLY A 180 -15.74 5.03 3.68
CA GLY A 180 -16.48 3.76 3.67
C GLY A 180 -17.98 3.95 3.41
N LEU A 181 -18.59 5.00 3.98
CA LEU A 181 -19.98 5.37 3.71
C LEU A 181 -20.18 5.78 2.23
N GLN A 182 -19.26 6.55 1.66
CA GLN A 182 -19.30 6.90 0.24
C GLN A 182 -19.24 5.65 -0.65
N ARG A 183 -18.33 4.70 -0.35
CA ARG A 183 -18.25 3.43 -1.07
C ARG A 183 -19.48 2.55 -0.90
N ALA A 184 -20.09 2.54 0.29
CA ALA A 184 -21.34 1.82 0.52
C ALA A 184 -22.51 2.44 -0.28
N ALA A 185 -22.56 3.77 -0.38
CA ALA A 185 -23.51 4.48 -1.22
C ALA A 185 -23.31 4.14 -2.71
N ASP A 186 -22.06 4.21 -3.20
CA ASP A 186 -21.71 3.84 -4.57
C ASP A 186 -22.09 2.38 -4.88
N TRP A 187 -21.87 1.47 -3.92
CA TRP A 187 -22.25 0.07 -4.05
C TRP A 187 -23.76 -0.10 -4.19
N ARG A 188 -24.53 0.57 -3.32
CA ARG A 188 -26.00 0.56 -3.36
C ARG A 188 -26.55 1.13 -4.67
N LEU A 189 -25.86 2.11 -5.25
CA LEU A 189 -26.21 2.72 -6.54
C LEU A 189 -25.72 1.91 -7.75
N GLY A 190 -24.97 0.83 -7.56
CA GLY A 190 -24.37 0.06 -8.65
C GLY A 190 -23.21 0.78 -9.35
N GLU A 191 -22.68 1.80 -8.71
CA GLU A 191 -21.68 2.73 -9.23
C GLU A 191 -20.26 2.41 -8.76
N LEU A 192 -20.10 1.52 -7.79
CA LEU A 192 -18.82 1.21 -7.16
C LEU A 192 -17.76 0.73 -8.17
N ALA A 193 -16.66 1.48 -8.26
CA ALA A 193 -15.43 1.00 -8.89
C ALA A 193 -14.70 0.02 -7.95
N ALA A 194 -14.97 -1.28 -8.13
CA ALA A 194 -14.48 -2.32 -7.21
C ALA A 194 -12.95 -2.37 -7.09
N ALA A 195 -12.22 -2.18 -8.19
CA ALA A 195 -10.75 -2.25 -8.18
C ALA A 195 -10.08 -1.18 -7.28
N PRO A 196 -10.31 0.13 -7.47
CA PRO A 196 -9.74 1.15 -6.59
C PRO A 196 -10.30 1.07 -5.16
N ALA A 197 -11.57 0.71 -4.98
CA ALA A 197 -12.17 0.57 -3.65
C ALA A 197 -11.52 -0.56 -2.84
N THR A 198 -11.35 -1.75 -3.42
CA THR A 198 -10.69 -2.89 -2.76
C THR A 198 -9.22 -2.61 -2.46
N HIS A 199 -8.52 -1.91 -3.37
CA HIS A 199 -7.13 -1.50 -3.14
C HIS A 199 -7.00 -0.52 -1.97
N LEU A 200 -7.85 0.50 -1.90
CA LEU A 200 -7.86 1.46 -0.79
C LEU A 200 -8.32 0.84 0.53
N LEU A 201 -9.25 -0.12 0.50
CA LEU A 201 -9.61 -0.90 1.69
C LEU A 201 -8.41 -1.68 2.20
N THR A 202 -7.73 -2.39 1.29
CA THR A 202 -6.52 -3.15 1.58
C THR A 202 -5.41 -2.26 2.14
N HIS A 203 -5.23 -1.08 1.56
CA HIS A 203 -4.31 -0.06 2.05
C HIS A 203 -4.57 0.22 3.53
N HIS A 204 -5.80 0.58 3.89
CA HIS A 204 -6.13 0.92 5.28
C HIS A 204 -5.92 -0.25 6.24
N ILE A 205 -6.36 -1.46 5.85
CA ILE A 205 -6.18 -2.67 6.65
C ILE A 205 -4.70 -2.94 6.89
N LEU A 206 -3.86 -2.88 5.85
CA LEU A 206 -2.43 -3.18 5.97
C LEU A 206 -1.70 -2.14 6.82
N PHE A 207 -1.98 -0.84 6.66
CA PHE A 207 -1.33 0.18 7.49
C PHE A 207 -1.75 0.09 8.97
N VAL A 208 -3.02 -0.16 9.23
CA VAL A 208 -3.51 -0.37 10.61
C VAL A 208 -2.90 -1.64 11.21
N ALA A 209 -2.88 -2.75 10.47
CA ALA A 209 -2.26 -3.99 10.94
C ALA A 209 -0.74 -3.84 11.15
N ALA A 210 -0.05 -3.14 10.25
CA ALA A 210 1.41 -2.96 10.29
C ALA A 210 1.86 -2.12 11.49
N PHE A 211 1.17 -1.01 11.75
CA PHE A 211 1.66 0.00 12.69
C PHE A 211 0.61 0.47 13.69
N GLY A 212 -0.68 0.37 13.36
CA GLY A 212 -1.78 0.75 14.26
C GLY A 212 -2.02 -0.25 15.40
N LEU A 213 -1.70 -1.52 15.21
CA LEU A 213 -1.83 -2.57 16.23
C LEU A 213 -0.58 -2.75 17.10
N MET A 214 0.53 -2.08 16.77
CA MET A 214 1.78 -2.11 17.55
C MET A 214 2.32 -3.52 17.85
N ILE A 215 2.12 -4.48 16.95
CA ILE A 215 2.58 -5.86 17.16
C ILE A 215 4.10 -5.93 17.04
N ASP A 216 4.66 -5.51 15.90
CA ASP A 216 6.10 -5.42 15.64
C ASP A 216 6.36 -4.54 14.41
N VAL A 217 7.26 -3.55 14.53
CA VAL A 217 7.53 -2.59 13.45
C VAL A 217 8.25 -3.25 12.28
N THR A 218 9.12 -4.24 12.54
CA THR A 218 9.81 -5.00 11.48
C THR A 218 8.80 -5.75 10.63
N ALA A 219 7.86 -6.44 11.27
CA ALA A 219 6.80 -7.19 10.60
C ALA A 219 5.90 -6.28 9.77
N GLY A 220 5.57 -5.10 10.28
CA GLY A 220 4.86 -4.07 9.52
C GLY A 220 5.60 -3.66 8.24
N VAL A 221 6.91 -3.39 8.34
CA VAL A 221 7.75 -3.04 7.18
C VAL A 221 7.80 -4.19 6.17
N VAL A 222 8.05 -5.41 6.64
CA VAL A 222 8.09 -6.62 5.82
C VAL A 222 6.77 -6.85 5.09
N MET A 223 5.64 -6.66 5.77
CA MET A 223 4.31 -6.79 5.20
C MET A 223 4.11 -5.79 4.05
N LEU A 224 4.46 -4.52 4.22
CA LEU A 224 4.34 -3.51 3.16
C LEU A 224 5.30 -3.80 1.98
N MET A 225 6.51 -4.28 2.25
CA MET A 225 7.44 -4.73 1.21
C MET A 225 6.85 -5.88 0.38
N ALA A 226 6.33 -6.90 1.06
CA ALA A 226 5.68 -8.03 0.41
C ALA A 226 4.47 -7.60 -0.42
N TRP A 227 3.64 -6.69 0.10
CA TRP A 227 2.47 -6.18 -0.60
C TRP A 227 2.84 -5.51 -1.93
N ARG A 228 3.85 -4.65 -1.92
CA ARG A 228 4.34 -3.95 -3.11
C ARG A 228 4.97 -4.90 -4.12
N LEU A 229 5.78 -5.87 -3.66
CA LEU A 229 6.37 -6.88 -4.54
C LEU A 229 5.34 -7.81 -5.15
N ALA A 230 4.33 -8.23 -4.38
CA ALA A 230 3.23 -9.06 -4.87
C ALA A 230 2.36 -8.33 -5.90
N HIS A 231 2.20 -7.01 -5.78
CA HIS A 231 1.57 -6.18 -6.82
C HIS A 231 2.41 -6.10 -8.10
N ALA A 232 3.74 -6.04 -7.97
CA ALA A 232 4.66 -5.94 -9.10
C ALA A 232 4.86 -7.28 -9.85
N ALA A 233 4.57 -8.43 -9.22
CA ALA A 233 4.69 -9.75 -9.84
C ALA A 233 3.31 -10.43 -9.99
N PRO A 234 2.55 -10.14 -11.06
CA PRO A 234 1.24 -10.76 -11.25
C PRO A 234 1.35 -12.29 -11.30
N LEU A 235 0.38 -12.97 -10.68
CA LEU A 235 0.18 -14.40 -10.88
C LEU A 235 -0.10 -14.65 -12.37
N ARG A 236 0.78 -15.39 -13.06
CA ARG A 236 0.47 -15.89 -14.42
C ARG A 236 -0.88 -16.60 -14.35
N GLN A 237 -1.79 -16.22 -15.24
CA GLN A 237 -3.00 -16.97 -15.45
C GLN A 237 -2.62 -18.38 -15.92
N SER A 238 -3.25 -19.38 -15.30
CA SER A 238 -3.30 -20.76 -15.78
C SER A 238 -3.63 -20.78 -17.27
N PHE A 239 -2.80 -21.48 -18.05
CA PHE A 239 -3.00 -21.79 -19.47
C PHE A 239 -4.17 -22.78 -19.66
N THR A 240 -5.39 -22.39 -19.34
CA THR A 240 -6.60 -23.22 -19.57
C THR A 240 -7.70 -22.44 -20.28
N ALA A 241 -7.32 -21.66 -21.29
CA ALA A 241 -8.23 -21.25 -22.37
C ALA A 241 -7.51 -21.55 -23.70
N VAL A 242 -7.56 -22.82 -24.10
CA VAL A 242 -7.38 -23.22 -25.50
C VAL A 242 -8.77 -23.08 -26.17
N PRO A 243 -8.85 -22.54 -27.40
CA PRO A 243 -10.11 -22.27 -28.10
C PRO A 243 -11.01 -23.49 -28.31
#